data_AF-A0A6M2D441-F1
#
_entry.id   AF-A0A6M2D441-F1
#
_cell.length_a   1.000
_cell.length_b   1.000
_cell.length_c   1.000
_cell.angle_alpha   90.00
_cell.angle_beta   90.00
_cell.angle_gamma   90.00
#
_symmetry.space_group_name_H-M   'P 1'
#
loop_
_entity.id
_entity.type
_entity.pdbx_description
1 polymer ?
#
loop_
_entity_poly.entity_id
_entity_poly.type
_entity_poly.pdbx_seq_one_letter_code
_entity_poly.pdbx_strand_id
1 'polypeptide(L)'
;AARGKKGARCSKIPTNLRVPCRRNARFWFFDFALQTCKMYLSGRCGGANDHFASERMCQKVCLPPERQKLSCSVVPKQGPCHKGSRNTWYFNFAAGLCTRILSANCSVGANSFPSCEACTKSCTNANSQEACSRAVPNPEDFLPKKPK
;
A
#
# COMPACT_ATOMS: atom_id res chain seq x y z
N ALA A 1 -15.40 10.30 -18.86
CA ALA A 1 -14.57 9.73 -17.78
C ALA A 1 -13.17 9.44 -18.30
N ALA A 2 -12.16 10.21 -17.90
CA ALA A 2 -10.78 9.98 -18.32
C ALA A 2 -10.22 8.74 -17.61
N ARG A 3 -9.91 7.67 -18.36
CA ARG A 3 -9.25 6.44 -17.84
C ARG A 3 -7.74 6.71 -17.66
N GLY A 4 -7.04 5.92 -16.85
CA GLY A 4 -5.59 6.03 -16.63
C GLY A 4 -4.82 6.00 -17.95
N LYS A 5 -3.64 6.63 -18.00
CA LYS A 5 -2.85 6.71 -19.24
C LYS A 5 -2.33 5.32 -19.60
N LYS A 6 -2.77 4.78 -20.74
CA LYS A 6 -2.18 3.55 -21.30
C LYS A 6 -0.82 3.90 -21.90
N GLY A 7 0.25 3.39 -21.31
CA GLY A 7 1.62 3.56 -21.79
C GLY A 7 2.49 2.41 -21.29
N ALA A 8 3.60 2.12 -21.98
CA ALA A 8 4.44 0.94 -21.76
C ALA A 8 4.90 0.74 -20.29
N ARG A 9 4.99 1.82 -19.50
CA ARG A 9 5.43 1.82 -18.09
C ARG A 9 4.30 1.72 -17.06
N CYS A 10 3.04 1.78 -17.47
CA CYS A 10 1.89 1.78 -16.55
C CYS A 10 1.28 0.41 -16.32
N SER A 11 1.85 -0.66 -16.87
CA SER A 11 1.56 -2.01 -16.40
C SER A 11 2.57 -3.03 -16.85
N LYS A 12 3.04 -3.79 -15.86
CA LYS A 12 2.90 -5.25 -15.71
C LYS A 12 3.39 -5.59 -14.30
N ILE A 13 2.64 -6.40 -13.53
CA ILE A 13 3.33 -7.21 -12.52
C ILE A 13 4.26 -8.12 -13.34
N PRO A 14 5.59 -8.11 -13.12
CA PRO A 14 6.47 -8.86 -13.97
C PRO A 14 6.04 -10.34 -13.97
N THR A 15 5.84 -10.92 -15.14
CA THR A 15 5.49 -12.34 -15.28
C THR A 15 6.70 -13.24 -15.07
N ASN A 16 7.90 -12.65 -15.08
CA ASN A 16 9.19 -13.31 -14.88
C ASN A 16 9.73 -13.14 -13.45
N LEU A 17 8.86 -13.02 -12.44
CA LEU A 17 9.25 -13.08 -11.03
C LEU A 17 9.52 -14.54 -10.62
N ARG A 18 10.50 -15.18 -11.25
CA ARG A 18 10.80 -16.60 -11.04
C ARG A 18 11.87 -16.83 -9.97
N VAL A 19 12.69 -15.82 -9.65
CA VAL A 19 13.82 -15.96 -8.74
C VAL A 19 13.43 -15.48 -7.35
N PRO A 20 13.67 -16.22 -6.26
CA PRO A 20 13.52 -15.70 -4.90
C PRO A 20 14.45 -14.51 -4.66
N CYS A 21 13.95 -13.43 -4.06
CA CYS A 21 14.78 -12.29 -3.70
C CYS A 21 15.61 -12.59 -2.44
N ARG A 22 16.85 -12.07 -2.37
CA ARG A 22 17.64 -12.05 -1.11
C ARG A 22 17.04 -11.13 -0.03
N ARG A 23 16.21 -10.16 -0.42
CA ARG A 23 15.44 -9.26 0.45
C ARG A 23 14.04 -9.09 -0.11
N ASN A 24 13.02 -8.88 0.72
CA ASN A 24 11.67 -8.60 0.25
C ASN A 24 11.69 -7.42 -0.75
N ALA A 25 11.44 -7.72 -2.03
CA ALA A 25 11.37 -6.69 -3.04
C ALA A 25 10.01 -6.01 -2.95
N ARG A 26 10.04 -4.68 -2.86
CA ARG A 26 8.84 -3.85 -2.83
C ARG A 26 8.97 -2.80 -3.92
N PHE A 27 7.94 -2.67 -4.74
CA PHE A 27 7.87 -1.66 -5.77
C PHE A 27 6.42 -1.32 -6.04
N TRP A 28 6.16 -0.22 -6.75
CA TRP A 28 4.82 0.23 -7.07
C TRP A 28 4.48 -0.07 -8.52
N PHE A 29 3.24 -0.50 -8.76
CA PHE A 29 2.69 -0.71 -10.10
C PHE A 29 1.29 -0.11 -10.16
N PHE A 30 0.85 0.20 -11.38
CA PHE A 30 -0.50 0.71 -11.60
C PHE A 30 -1.46 -0.44 -11.91
N ASP A 31 -2.48 -0.59 -11.07
CA ASP A 31 -3.57 -1.54 -11.25
C ASP A 31 -4.64 -0.91 -12.15
N PHE A 32 -4.76 -1.36 -13.40
CA PHE A 32 -5.75 -0.84 -14.33
C PHE A 32 -7.19 -1.20 -13.96
N ALA A 33 -7.43 -2.30 -13.24
CA ALA A 33 -8.78 -2.69 -12.86
C ALA A 33 -9.33 -1.75 -11.78
N LEU A 34 -8.49 -1.41 -10.80
CA LEU A 34 -8.86 -0.50 -9.71
C LEU A 34 -8.45 0.96 -9.95
N GLN A 35 -7.76 1.25 -11.05
CA GLN A 35 -7.26 2.58 -11.40
C GLN A 35 -6.41 3.22 -10.27
N THR A 36 -5.61 2.42 -9.59
CA THR A 36 -4.82 2.86 -8.43
C THR A 36 -3.39 2.34 -8.47
N CYS A 37 -2.47 3.06 -7.84
CA CYS A 37 -1.08 2.63 -7.67
C CYS A 37 -0.96 1.79 -6.41
N LYS A 38 -0.44 0.56 -6.55
CA LYS A 38 -0.32 -0.41 -5.46
C LYS A 38 1.11 -0.83 -5.25
N MET A 39 1.44 -1.15 -4.01
CA MET A 39 2.69 -1.81 -3.67
C MET A 39 2.58 -3.29 -4.05
N TYR A 40 3.51 -3.73 -4.89
CA TYR A 40 3.73 -5.13 -5.15
C TYR A 40 4.54 -5.74 -4.01
N LEU A 41 4.02 -6.84 -3.46
CA LEU A 41 4.67 -7.63 -2.44
C LEU A 41 4.92 -9.02 -2.98
N SER A 42 6.16 -9.32 -3.35
CA SER A 42 6.56 -10.73 -3.48
C SER A 42 7.97 -10.95 -2.99
N GLY A 43 8.19 -12.14 -2.44
CA GLY A 43 9.53 -12.65 -2.17
C GLY A 43 10.27 -13.05 -3.44
N ARG A 44 9.81 -12.64 -4.63
CA ARG A 44 10.37 -13.00 -5.92
C ARG A 44 10.79 -11.75 -6.71
N CYS A 45 11.95 -11.85 -7.32
CA CYS A 45 12.63 -10.83 -8.10
C CYS A 45 12.66 -11.32 -9.56
N GLY A 46 12.50 -10.38 -10.48
CA GLY A 46 12.69 -10.57 -11.92
C GLY A 46 13.58 -9.45 -12.44
N GLY A 47 14.32 -9.71 -13.52
CA GLY A 47 15.21 -8.72 -14.13
C GLY A 47 14.48 -7.56 -14.82
N ALA A 48 15.14 -6.40 -14.81
CA ALA A 48 14.91 -5.11 -15.50
C ALA A 48 13.56 -4.36 -15.32
N ASN A 49 13.54 -3.44 -14.34
CA ASN A 49 13.18 -2.00 -14.44
C ASN A 49 11.86 -1.51 -15.08
N ASP A 50 10.71 -2.16 -14.91
CA ASP A 50 9.38 -1.62 -15.29
C ASP A 50 8.52 -1.14 -14.10
N HIS A 51 9.14 -0.91 -12.95
CA HIS A 51 8.44 -0.60 -11.71
C HIS A 51 8.81 0.76 -11.11
N PHE A 52 7.88 1.31 -10.32
CA PHE A 52 8.06 2.60 -9.69
C PHE A 52 8.61 2.45 -8.27
N ALA A 53 9.63 3.23 -7.91
CA ALA A 53 10.19 3.24 -6.56
C ALA A 53 9.21 3.80 -5.51
N SER A 54 8.20 4.57 -5.92
CA SER A 54 7.22 5.20 -5.03
C SER A 54 5.82 5.28 -5.64
N GLU A 55 4.81 5.35 -4.79
CA GLU A 55 3.41 5.61 -5.17
C GLU A 55 3.32 6.90 -6.01
N ARG A 56 4.03 7.95 -5.59
CA ARG A 56 4.07 9.24 -6.28
C ARG A 56 4.57 9.12 -7.71
N MET A 57 5.65 8.38 -7.93
CA MET A 57 6.19 8.18 -9.29
C MET A 57 5.20 7.42 -10.17
N CYS A 58 4.56 6.38 -9.63
CA CYS A 58 3.50 5.65 -10.32
C CYS A 58 2.33 6.58 -10.70
N GLN A 59 1.82 7.37 -9.76
CA GLN A 59 0.69 8.27 -10.00
C GLN A 59 1.04 9.35 -11.02
N LYS A 60 2.25 9.93 -10.93
CA LYS A 60 2.72 10.96 -11.88
C LYS A 60 2.72 10.47 -13.32
N VAL A 61 3.07 9.20 -13.53
CA VAL A 61 3.18 8.60 -14.86
C VAL A 61 1.84 8.06 -15.36
N CYS A 62 1.03 7.47 -14.48
CA CYS A 62 -0.16 6.69 -14.88
C CYS A 62 -1.50 7.37 -14.63
N LEU A 63 -1.55 8.40 -13.78
CA LEU A 63 -2.76 9.14 -13.47
C LEU A 63 -2.70 10.60 -13.98
N PRO A 64 -3.83 11.15 -14.41
CA PRO A 64 -3.94 12.59 -14.66
C PRO A 64 -3.81 13.36 -13.33
N PRO A 65 -3.30 14.62 -13.33
CA PRO A 65 -2.99 15.39 -12.12
C PRO A 65 -4.12 15.44 -11.09
N GLU A 66 -5.36 15.54 -11.52
CA GLU A 66 -6.56 15.67 -10.68
C GLU A 66 -6.85 14.41 -9.85
N ARG A 67 -6.30 13.25 -10.26
CA ARG A 67 -6.45 11.97 -9.57
C ARG A 67 -5.22 11.56 -8.78
N GLN A 68 -4.17 12.38 -8.76
CA GLN A 68 -2.94 12.09 -8.01
C GLN A 68 -3.16 12.41 -6.54
N LYS A 69 -3.64 11.41 -5.78
CA LYS A 69 -3.82 11.48 -4.33
C LYS A 69 -3.11 10.30 -3.68
N LEU A 70 -2.03 10.59 -2.95
CA LEU A 70 -1.29 9.58 -2.21
C LEU A 70 -2.14 9.09 -1.04
N SER A 71 -2.19 7.78 -0.86
CA SER A 71 -2.88 7.16 0.28
C SER A 71 -1.93 6.22 1.01
N CYS A 72 -1.36 5.25 0.31
CA CYS A 72 -0.66 4.14 0.94
C CYS A 72 0.78 4.50 1.36
N SER A 73 1.40 5.50 0.73
CA SER A 73 2.73 6.00 1.11
C SER A 73 2.68 7.18 2.11
N VAL A 74 1.49 7.64 2.48
CA VAL A 74 1.34 8.73 3.46
C VAL A 74 1.60 8.19 4.86
N VAL A 75 2.39 8.92 5.65
CA VAL A 75 2.62 8.59 7.07
C VAL A 75 1.27 8.52 7.79
N PRO A 76 0.92 7.39 8.43
CA PRO A 76 -0.36 7.22 9.07
C PRO A 76 -0.50 8.18 10.24
N LYS A 77 -1.71 8.70 10.44
CA LYS A 77 -2.06 9.59 11.55
C LYS A 77 -3.19 8.97 12.35
N GLN A 78 -3.13 9.15 13.66
CA GLN A 78 -4.17 8.71 14.58
C GLN A 78 -4.85 9.94 15.19
N GLY A 79 -6.15 9.84 15.45
CA GLY A 79 -6.90 10.87 16.13
C GLY A 79 -8.24 10.35 16.63
N PRO A 80 -9.05 11.20 17.28
CA PRO A 80 -10.38 10.83 17.72
C PRO A 80 -11.22 10.31 16.56
N CYS A 81 -12.00 9.25 16.80
CA CYS A 81 -12.93 8.75 15.80
C CYS A 81 -14.03 9.77 15.51
N HIS A 82 -14.24 10.09 14.24
CA HIS A 82 -15.37 10.91 13.81
C HIS A 82 -16.67 10.11 13.87
N LYS A 83 -17.81 10.78 14.13
CA LYS A 83 -19.14 10.15 14.11
C LYS A 83 -19.33 9.35 12.80
N GLY A 84 -19.62 8.05 12.93
CA GLY A 84 -19.84 7.15 11.79
C GLY A 84 -18.57 6.62 11.12
N SER A 85 -17.37 7.08 11.48
CA SER A 85 -16.11 6.52 10.98
C SER A 85 -15.56 5.48 11.96
N ARG A 86 -15.34 4.26 11.47
CA ARG A 86 -14.66 3.17 12.21
C ARG A 86 -13.34 2.79 11.55
N ASN A 87 -12.66 3.78 10.98
CA ASN A 87 -11.42 3.54 10.24
C ASN A 87 -10.29 3.26 11.22
N THR A 88 -10.14 1.99 11.60
CA THR A 88 -9.10 1.55 12.55
C THR A 88 -7.91 0.92 11.84
N TRP A 89 -7.84 1.00 10.51
CA TRP A 89 -6.79 0.38 9.71
C TRP A 89 -6.02 1.40 8.88
N TYR A 90 -4.71 1.21 8.78
CA TYR A 90 -3.85 1.97 7.88
C TYR A 90 -2.81 1.06 7.25
N PHE A 91 -2.20 1.49 6.15
CA PHE A 91 -1.13 0.76 5.50
C PHE A 91 0.23 1.20 6.02
N ASN A 92 0.99 0.27 6.59
CA ASN A 92 2.38 0.47 6.94
C ASN A 92 3.26 0.08 5.74
N PHE A 93 3.65 1.06 4.94
CA PHE A 93 4.47 0.82 3.75
C PHE A 93 5.88 0.29 4.06
N ALA A 94 6.42 0.57 5.26
CA ALA A 94 7.72 0.07 5.70
C ALA A 94 7.68 -1.43 6.04
N ALA A 95 6.55 -1.91 6.58
CA ALA A 95 6.29 -3.33 6.78
C ALA A 95 5.77 -4.01 5.49
N GLY A 96 5.05 -3.26 4.65
CA GLY A 96 4.25 -3.81 3.55
C GLY A 96 3.01 -4.52 4.08
N LEU A 97 2.44 -4.07 5.20
CA LEU A 97 1.30 -4.72 5.87
C LEU A 97 0.24 -3.69 6.25
N CYS A 98 -1.01 -4.13 6.27
CA CYS A 98 -2.09 -3.37 6.88
C CYS A 98 -2.07 -3.58 8.40
N THR A 99 -2.16 -2.49 9.14
CA THR A 99 -2.02 -2.49 10.60
C THR A 99 -3.28 -1.90 11.23
N ARG A 100 -3.74 -2.54 12.31
CA ARG A 100 -4.88 -2.08 13.09
C ARG A 100 -4.43 -1.14 14.21
N ILE A 101 -5.26 -0.17 14.54
CA ILE A 101 -5.17 0.65 15.74
C ILE A 101 -6.05 -0.01 16.81
N LEU A 102 -5.45 -0.40 17.94
CA LEU A 102 -6.17 -1.01 19.06
C LEU A 102 -6.71 0.00 20.08
N SER A 103 -6.18 1.23 20.06
CA SER A 103 -6.68 2.29 20.93
C SER A 103 -8.09 2.74 20.53
N ALA A 104 -8.75 3.55 21.36
CA ALA A 104 -10.02 4.21 21.03
C ALA A 104 -9.91 5.23 19.87
N ASN A 105 -8.73 5.38 19.27
CA ASN A 105 -8.49 6.28 18.15
C ASN A 105 -8.76 5.60 16.80
N CYS A 106 -9.00 6.45 15.80
CA CYS A 106 -9.11 6.06 14.41
C CYS A 106 -7.92 6.57 13.60
N SER A 107 -7.62 5.87 12.52
CA SER A 107 -6.74 6.36 11.45
C SER A 107 -7.44 7.52 10.75
N VAL A 108 -6.71 8.61 10.52
CA VAL A 108 -7.25 9.83 9.89
C VAL A 108 -6.43 10.23 8.67
N GLY A 109 -7.08 10.87 7.69
CA GLY A 109 -6.46 11.30 6.44
C GLY A 109 -6.55 10.27 5.32
N ALA A 110 -5.63 10.32 4.35
CA ALA A 110 -5.70 9.49 3.15
C ALA A 110 -5.27 8.03 3.38
N ASN A 111 -4.41 7.76 4.37
CA ASN A 111 -4.00 6.42 4.78
C ASN A 111 -4.92 5.89 5.89
N SER A 112 -6.21 5.75 5.60
CA SER A 112 -7.25 5.43 6.57
C SER A 112 -8.29 4.51 5.93
N PHE A 113 -8.51 3.34 6.53
CA PHE A 113 -9.35 2.29 5.98
C PHE A 113 -10.27 1.69 7.04
N PRO A 114 -11.49 1.26 6.65
CA PRO A 114 -12.48 0.69 7.57
C PRO A 114 -12.19 -0.75 7.97
N SER A 115 -11.47 -1.51 7.14
CA SER A 115 -11.12 -2.91 7.40
C SER A 115 -9.74 -3.26 6.84
N CYS A 116 -9.20 -4.39 7.30
CA CYS A 116 -7.97 -4.93 6.76
C CYS A 116 -8.09 -5.28 5.27
N GLU A 117 -9.21 -5.85 4.81
CA GLU A 117 -9.37 -6.17 3.38
C GLU A 117 -9.43 -4.89 2.55
N ALA A 118 -10.12 -3.86 3.03
CA ALA A 118 -10.19 -2.56 2.34
C ALA A 118 -8.79 -1.95 2.19
N CYS A 119 -7.98 -1.98 3.25
CA CYS A 119 -6.58 -1.55 3.21
C CYS A 119 -5.76 -2.40 2.23
N THR A 120 -5.84 -3.73 2.32
CA THR A 120 -5.01 -4.65 1.53
C THR A 120 -5.32 -4.52 0.05
N LYS A 121 -6.61 -4.50 -0.31
CA LYS A 121 -7.09 -4.33 -1.69
C LYS A 121 -6.70 -2.98 -2.28
N SER A 122 -6.66 -1.93 -1.45
CA SER A 122 -6.32 -0.57 -1.89
C SER A 122 -4.81 -0.40 -2.09
N CYS A 123 -4.00 -0.95 -1.19
CA CYS A 123 -2.57 -0.64 -1.13
C CYS A 123 -1.65 -1.71 -1.72
N THR A 124 -2.12 -2.95 -1.90
CA THR A 124 -1.25 -4.04 -2.33
C THR A 124 -1.94 -5.00 -3.29
N ASN A 125 -1.14 -5.88 -3.90
CA ASN A 125 -1.63 -7.03 -4.66
C ASN A 125 -1.74 -8.33 -3.83
N ALA A 126 -1.52 -8.26 -2.51
CA ALA A 126 -1.54 -9.45 -1.66
C ALA A 126 -2.96 -10.01 -1.52
N ASN A 127 -3.06 -11.32 -1.32
CA ASN A 127 -4.32 -11.96 -0.96
C ASN A 127 -4.78 -11.38 0.40
N SER A 128 -6.00 -10.84 0.46
CA SER A 128 -6.52 -10.20 1.67
C SER A 128 -6.65 -11.17 2.83
N GLN A 129 -7.04 -12.42 2.60
CA GLN A 129 -7.19 -13.42 3.66
C GLN A 129 -5.83 -13.76 4.30
N GLU A 130 -4.80 -13.99 3.49
CA GLU A 130 -3.44 -14.27 3.97
C GLU A 130 -2.75 -13.04 4.57
N ALA A 131 -2.96 -11.86 3.99
CA ALA A 131 -2.39 -10.63 4.52
C ALA A 131 -3.02 -10.26 5.87
N CYS A 132 -4.33 -10.42 5.99
CA CYS A 132 -5.07 -10.06 7.20
C CYS A 132 -4.94 -11.08 8.32
N SER A 133 -4.65 -12.35 8.02
CA SER A 133 -4.27 -13.31 9.06
C SER A 133 -2.88 -13.02 9.65
N ARG A 134 -2.01 -12.33 8.90
CA ARG A 134 -0.66 -11.91 9.32
C ARG A 134 -0.61 -10.45 9.81
N ALA A 135 -1.73 -9.75 9.80
CA ALA A 135 -1.79 -8.35 10.21
C ALA A 135 -1.53 -8.23 11.71
N VAL A 136 -0.45 -7.52 12.07
CA VAL A 136 -0.08 -7.33 13.47
C VAL A 136 -1.00 -6.26 14.08
N PRO A 137 -1.63 -6.52 15.23
CA PRO A 137 -2.52 -5.55 15.86
C PRO A 137 -1.81 -4.34 16.48
N ASN A 138 -0.47 -4.32 16.59
CA ASN A 138 0.24 -3.16 17.15
C ASN A 138 1.56 -2.84 16.38
N PRO A 139 1.80 -1.59 15.95
CA PRO A 139 3.00 -1.17 15.23
C PRO A 139 4.19 -0.76 16.12
N GLU A 140 4.00 -0.68 17.45
CA GLU A 140 5.08 -0.38 18.42
C GLU A 140 6.23 -1.42 18.38
N ASP A 141 6.00 -2.63 17.84
CA ASP A 141 7.03 -3.64 17.64
C ASP A 141 8.00 -3.35 16.48
N PHE A 142 7.67 -2.40 15.60
CA PHE A 142 8.46 -2.07 14.40
C PHE A 142 9.00 -0.64 14.39
N LEU A 143 8.63 0.19 15.36
CA LEU A 143 9.32 1.46 15.59
C LEU A 143 10.66 1.16 16.26
N PRO A 144 11.77 1.83 15.86
CA PRO A 144 13.01 1.72 16.62
C PRO A 144 12.70 2.12 18.06
N LYS A 145 12.87 1.17 18.99
CA LYS A 145 12.72 1.44 20.43
C LYS A 145 13.63 2.62 20.74
N LYS A 146 13.07 3.72 21.25
CA LYS A 146 13.90 4.82 21.76
C LYS A 146 14.89 4.20 22.75
N PRO A 147 16.20 4.42 22.59
CA PRO A 147 17.14 4.01 23.63
C PRO A 147 16.71 4.67 24.94
N LYS A 148 16.69 3.87 26.00
CA LYS A 148 16.51 4.36 27.38
C LYS A 148 17.69 5.23 27.76
#